data_AF-G5BT36-F1
#
_entry.id   AF-G5BT36-F1
#
_cell.length_a   1.000
_cell.length_b   1.000
_cell.length_c   1.000
_cell.angle_alpha   90.00
_cell.angle_beta   90.00
_cell.angle_gamma   90.00
#
_symmetry.space_group_name_H-M   'P 1'
#
loop_
_entity.id
_entity.type
_entity.pdbx_description
1 polymer ?
#
loop_
_entity_poly.entity_id
_entity_poly.type
_entity_poly.pdbx_seq_one_letter_code
_entity_poly.pdbx_strand_id
1 'polypeptide(L)'
;MTGYSEEQRKELEALESIYPDSFTVLSENPPSFTITVTSEPGENDETVQTTLKFTYSEKYPDEAPLYEIFSQENLEDNDVIDILKLLALQAEENLGVVMIFTLVTAVEEQLNEIVDQIKTRREEENKLKEKEGE
;
A
#
# COMPACT_ATOMS: atom_id res chain seq x y z
N MET A 1 31.81 -0.36 -2.29
CA MET A 1 31.02 -0.16 -1.06
C MET A 1 29.93 0.80 -1.44
N THR A 2 28.85 0.25 -1.96
CA THR A 2 27.67 0.99 -2.38
C THR A 2 27.04 1.64 -1.15
N GLY A 3 26.68 2.91 -1.28
CA GLY A 3 26.15 3.72 -0.20
C GLY A 3 24.67 3.42 0.06
N TYR A 4 24.33 2.16 0.39
CA TYR A 4 22.94 1.76 0.65
C TYR A 4 22.28 2.66 1.69
N SER A 5 22.99 3.00 2.77
CA SER A 5 22.50 3.95 3.79
C SER A 5 22.26 5.35 3.23
N GLU A 6 23.06 5.82 2.25
CA GLU A 6 22.82 7.10 1.60
C GLU A 6 21.60 7.04 0.66
N GLU A 7 21.40 5.93 -0.05
CA GLU A 7 20.24 5.70 -0.91
C GLU A 7 18.95 5.60 -0.09
N GLN A 8 18.95 4.81 0.98
CA GLN A 8 17.88 4.69 1.96
C GLN A 8 17.51 6.06 2.54
N ARG A 9 18.51 6.87 2.94
CA ARG A 9 18.25 8.20 3.49
C ARG A 9 17.63 9.13 2.46
N LYS A 10 18.16 9.16 1.23
CA LYS A 10 17.62 10.00 0.15
C LYS A 10 16.20 9.62 -0.23
N GLU A 11 15.90 8.33 -0.28
CA GLU A 11 14.53 7.86 -0.52
C GLU A 11 13.61 8.28 0.63
N LEU A 12 14.03 8.08 1.88
CA LEU A 12 13.24 8.45 3.04
C LEU A 12 12.94 9.96 3.09
N GLU A 13 13.94 10.80 2.85
CA GLU A 13 13.77 12.27 2.74
C GLU A 13 12.80 12.64 1.60
N ALA A 14 12.84 11.92 0.48
CA ALA A 14 11.90 12.14 -0.63
C ALA A 14 10.46 11.71 -0.26
N LEU A 15 10.29 10.55 0.38
CA LEU A 15 8.99 10.04 0.81
C LEU A 15 8.33 10.95 1.85
N GLU A 16 9.09 11.47 2.80
CA GLU A 16 8.60 12.45 3.78
C GLU A 16 8.08 13.72 3.10
N SER A 17 8.72 14.15 2.00
CA SER A 17 8.26 15.29 1.21
C SER A 17 7.06 14.98 0.31
N ILE A 18 6.92 13.74 -0.17
CA ILE A 18 5.81 13.32 -1.03
C ILE A 18 4.55 13.08 -0.19
N TYR A 19 4.70 12.50 1.00
CA TYR A 19 3.60 12.09 1.88
C TYR A 19 3.67 12.77 3.26
N PRO A 20 3.64 14.11 3.34
CA PRO A 20 3.87 14.83 4.61
C PRO A 20 2.85 14.49 5.71
N ASP A 21 1.61 14.17 5.34
CA ASP A 21 0.53 13.87 6.28
C ASP A 21 0.34 12.37 6.53
N SER A 22 0.85 11.52 5.64
CA SER A 22 0.62 10.07 5.66
C SER A 22 1.86 9.24 6.02
N PHE A 23 3.03 9.87 6.06
CA PHE A 23 4.31 9.25 6.41
C PHE A 23 4.60 9.37 7.90
N THR A 24 5.09 8.31 8.54
CA THR A 24 5.49 8.34 9.94
C THR A 24 6.70 7.44 10.18
N VAL A 25 7.78 8.00 10.73
CA VAL A 25 8.96 7.23 11.14
C VAL A 25 8.69 6.49 12.44
N LEU A 26 8.99 5.19 12.49
CA LEU A 26 8.86 4.34 13.67
C LEU A 26 10.21 4.11 14.37
N SER A 27 11.27 3.91 13.60
CA SER A 27 12.61 3.57 14.09
C SER A 27 13.67 4.01 13.10
N GLU A 28 14.85 4.40 13.59
CA GLU A 28 16.01 4.74 12.78
C GLU A 28 17.00 3.56 12.62
N ASN A 29 16.91 2.52 13.47
CA ASN A 29 17.81 1.37 13.39
C ASN A 29 17.16 0.04 13.86
N PRO A 30 16.79 -0.87 12.94
CA PRO A 30 16.76 -0.64 11.49
C PRO A 30 15.76 0.48 11.14
N PRO A 31 15.96 1.18 10.01
CA PRO A 31 15.01 2.19 9.57
C PRO A 31 13.65 1.55 9.29
N SER A 32 12.63 1.99 10.02
CA SER A 32 11.24 1.51 9.87
C SER A 32 10.30 2.69 9.88
N PHE A 33 9.30 2.67 9.01
CA PHE A 33 8.31 3.73 8.86
C PHE A 33 7.01 3.17 8.33
N THR A 34 5.94 3.97 8.43
CA THR A 34 4.64 3.66 7.88
C THR A 34 4.21 4.70 6.86
N ILE A 35 3.48 4.25 5.84
CA ILE A 35 2.81 5.10 4.87
C ILE A 35 1.35 4.68 4.82
N THR A 36 0.45 5.62 5.07
CA THR A 36 -0.99 5.41 4.90
C THR A 36 -1.40 5.76 3.48
N VAL A 37 -2.07 4.82 2.82
CA VAL A 37 -2.55 4.94 1.46
C VAL A 37 -4.07 4.81 1.48
N THR A 38 -4.75 5.78 0.89
CA THR A 38 -6.21 5.87 0.84
C THR A 38 -6.64 5.92 -0.62
N SER A 39 -7.68 5.18 -0.98
CA SER A 39 -8.24 5.26 -2.33
C SER A 39 -8.86 6.62 -2.62
N GLU A 40 -9.08 6.91 -3.89
CA GLU A 40 -10.00 7.95 -4.30
C GLU A 40 -11.41 7.67 -3.74
N PRO A 41 -12.19 8.71 -3.42
CA PRO A 41 -13.56 8.55 -2.93
C PRO A 41 -14.43 7.94 -4.04
N GLY A 42 -15.07 6.82 -3.73
CA GLY A 42 -16.11 6.23 -4.57
C GLY A 42 -17.39 7.08 -4.60
N GLU A 43 -18.41 6.61 -5.31
CA GLU A 43 -19.65 7.36 -5.56
C GLU A 43 -20.45 7.78 -4.31
N ASN A 44 -20.24 7.13 -3.16
CA ASN A 44 -20.89 7.46 -1.88
C ASN A 44 -19.93 8.13 -0.87
N ASP A 45 -18.84 8.74 -1.34
CA ASP A 45 -17.74 9.22 -0.50
C ASP A 45 -17.07 8.09 0.34
N GLU A 46 -17.22 6.84 -0.11
CA GLU A 46 -16.58 5.70 0.52
C GLU A 46 -15.14 5.57 0.05
N THR A 47 -14.23 5.28 0.97
CA THR A 47 -12.81 5.07 0.69
C THR A 47 -12.34 3.78 1.36
N VAL A 48 -11.37 3.15 0.74
CA VAL A 48 -10.61 2.05 1.36
C VAL A 48 -9.22 2.58 1.72
N GLN A 49 -8.67 2.07 2.83
CA GLN A 49 -7.39 2.56 3.33
C GLN A 49 -6.55 1.41 3.84
N THR A 50 -5.24 1.48 3.61
CA THR A 50 -4.27 0.60 4.25
C THR A 50 -3.05 1.37 4.71
N THR A 51 -2.53 1.01 5.87
CA THR A 51 -1.27 1.52 6.39
C THR A 51 -0.21 0.45 6.21
N LEU A 52 0.74 0.73 5.32
CA LEU A 52 1.86 -0.14 5.04
C LEU A 52 3.01 0.22 5.98
N LYS A 53 3.60 -0.77 6.63
CA LYS A 53 4.84 -0.62 7.39
C LYS A 53 5.98 -1.22 6.58
N PHE A 54 7.01 -0.41 6.38
CA PHE A 54 8.25 -0.81 5.71
C PHE A 54 9.40 -0.83 6.70
N THR A 55 10.33 -1.76 6.52
CA THR A 55 11.60 -1.79 7.23
C THR A 55 12.72 -2.10 6.24
N TYR A 56 13.70 -1.20 6.16
CA TYR A 56 14.84 -1.39 5.27
C TYR A 56 15.72 -2.53 5.76
N SER A 57 16.10 -3.41 4.83
CA SER A 57 17.16 -4.39 5.05
C SER A 57 18.52 -3.73 4.91
N GLU A 58 19.58 -4.37 5.45
CA GLU A 58 20.95 -3.84 5.36
C GLU A 58 21.44 -3.69 3.91
N LYS A 59 20.83 -4.40 2.96
CA LYS A 59 21.20 -4.43 1.55
C LYS A 59 20.15 -3.80 0.63
N TYR A 60 19.09 -3.21 1.18
CA TYR A 60 18.13 -2.48 0.37
C TYR A 60 18.83 -1.32 -0.37
N PRO A 61 18.61 -1.13 -1.69
CA PRO A 61 17.54 -1.74 -2.51
C PRO A 61 17.87 -3.05 -3.26
N ASP A 62 19.08 -3.59 -3.12
CA ASP A 62 19.45 -4.86 -3.76
C ASP A 62 18.69 -6.06 -3.18
N GLU A 63 18.21 -5.94 -1.94
CA GLU A 63 17.26 -6.85 -1.32
C GLU A 63 15.94 -6.10 -1.04
N ALA A 64 14.82 -6.79 -1.22
CA ALA A 64 13.50 -6.24 -0.93
C ALA A 64 13.39 -5.77 0.54
N PRO A 65 12.62 -4.69 0.80
CA PRO A 65 12.35 -4.27 2.17
C PRO A 65 11.42 -5.30 2.82
N LEU A 66 11.41 -5.34 4.15
CA LEU A 66 10.32 -6.01 4.86
C LEU A 66 9.10 -5.11 4.78
N TYR A 67 7.95 -5.67 4.42
CA TYR A 67 6.68 -4.98 4.36
C TYR A 67 5.60 -5.78 5.07
N GLU A 68 4.70 -5.07 5.76
CA GLU A 68 3.55 -5.64 6.45
C GLU A 68 2.38 -4.64 6.40
N ILE A 69 1.15 -5.15 6.43
CA ILE A 69 -0.03 -4.31 6.59
C ILE A 69 -0.22 -4.08 8.09
N PHE A 70 -0.01 -2.85 8.52
CA PHE A 70 -0.11 -2.43 9.92
C PHE A 70 -1.57 -2.23 10.35
N SER A 71 -2.38 -1.66 9.46
CA SER A 71 -3.82 -1.51 9.63
C SER A 71 -4.52 -1.42 8.28
N GLN A 72 -5.78 -1.83 8.25
CA GLN A 72 -6.63 -1.76 7.07
C GLN A 72 -8.02 -1.25 7.46
N GLU A 73 -8.67 -0.52 6.57
CA GLU A 73 -10.04 -0.03 6.74
C GLU A 73 -10.84 -0.25 5.45
N ASN A 74 -12.06 -0.78 5.59
CA ASN A 74 -12.94 -1.14 4.48
C ASN A 74 -12.33 -2.15 3.47
N LEU A 75 -11.36 -2.95 3.90
CA LEU A 75 -10.73 -4.02 3.12
C LEU A 75 -11.05 -5.39 3.72
N GLU A 76 -11.38 -6.36 2.87
CA GLU A 76 -11.58 -7.76 3.25
C GLU A 76 -10.24 -8.53 3.25
N ASP A 77 -10.20 -9.68 3.94
CA ASP A 77 -8.99 -10.50 4.01
C ASP A 77 -8.46 -10.93 2.63
N ASN A 78 -9.35 -11.14 1.66
CA ASN A 78 -8.95 -11.47 0.29
C ASN A 78 -8.25 -10.29 -0.40
N ASP A 79 -8.76 -9.07 -0.23
CA ASP A 79 -8.17 -7.87 -0.82
C ASP A 79 -6.74 -7.65 -0.26
N VAL A 80 -6.57 -7.85 1.04
CA VAL A 80 -5.28 -7.78 1.76
C VAL A 80 -4.29 -8.80 1.21
N ILE A 81 -4.74 -10.04 0.98
CA ILE A 81 -3.92 -11.09 0.40
C ILE A 81 -3.45 -10.70 -1.00
N ASP A 82 -4.33 -10.10 -1.81
CA ASP A 82 -3.99 -9.69 -3.17
C ASP A 82 -3.04 -8.48 -3.18
N ILE A 83 -3.21 -7.51 -2.28
CA ILE A 83 -2.25 -6.42 -2.04
C ILE A 83 -0.87 -6.98 -1.66
N LEU A 84 -0.80 -7.97 -0.77
CA LEU A 84 0.48 -8.58 -0.38
C LEU A 84 1.15 -9.33 -1.54
N LYS A 85 0.37 -10.00 -2.40
CA LYS A 85 0.90 -10.64 -3.62
C LYS A 85 1.43 -9.60 -4.60
N LEU A 86 0.70 -8.50 -4.78
CA LEU A 86 1.13 -7.38 -5.63
C LEU A 86 2.44 -6.79 -5.13
N LEU A 87 2.55 -6.50 -3.83
CA LEU A 87 3.78 -6.00 -3.21
C LEU A 87 4.95 -6.97 -3.43
N ALA A 88 4.74 -8.28 -3.29
CA ALA A 88 5.77 -9.27 -3.52
C ALA A 88 6.27 -9.28 -4.97
N LEU A 89 5.35 -9.21 -5.94
CA LEU A 89 5.69 -9.14 -7.36
C LEU A 89 6.47 -7.86 -7.67
N GLN A 90 5.95 -6.71 -7.25
CA GLN A 90 6.57 -5.41 -7.50
C GLN A 90 7.94 -5.30 -6.83
N ALA A 91 8.11 -5.83 -5.62
CA ALA A 91 9.40 -5.82 -4.94
C ALA A 91 10.45 -6.66 -5.67
N GLU A 92 10.07 -7.81 -6.23
CA GLU A 92 10.98 -8.67 -7.01
C GLU A 92 11.37 -8.03 -8.35
N GLU A 93 10.41 -7.38 -9.04
CA GLU A 93 10.67 -6.71 -10.32
C GLU A 93 11.52 -5.44 -10.20
N ASN A 94 11.51 -4.78 -9.03
CA ASN A 94 12.21 -3.52 -8.79
C ASN A 94 13.51 -3.68 -7.98
N LEU A 95 14.01 -4.91 -7.79
CA LEU A 95 15.29 -5.14 -7.09
C LEU A 95 16.46 -4.36 -7.73
N GLY A 96 17.31 -3.80 -6.88
CA GLY A 96 18.48 -3.02 -7.28
C GLY A 96 18.23 -1.52 -7.47
N VAL A 97 16.98 -1.06 -7.27
CA VAL A 97 16.62 0.37 -7.25
C VAL A 97 15.64 0.64 -6.11
N VAL A 98 15.70 1.84 -5.53
CA VAL A 98 14.72 2.31 -4.55
C VAL A 98 13.29 2.18 -5.11
N MET A 99 12.41 1.56 -4.35
CA MET A 99 11.13 1.01 -4.82
C MET A 99 9.95 1.33 -3.91
N ILE A 100 10.14 2.00 -2.77
CA ILE A 100 9.03 2.24 -1.84
C ILE A 100 7.94 3.08 -2.49
N PHE A 101 8.32 4.11 -3.25
CA PHE A 101 7.37 4.90 -4.02
C PHE A 101 6.59 4.02 -5.01
N THR A 102 7.27 3.16 -5.77
CA THR A 102 6.64 2.22 -6.71
C THR A 102 5.65 1.28 -6.00
N LEU A 103 6.04 0.74 -4.85
CA LEU A 103 5.18 -0.13 -4.05
C LEU A 103 3.93 0.61 -3.55
N VAL A 104 4.10 1.84 -3.04
CA VAL A 104 2.99 2.67 -2.56
C VAL A 104 2.03 3.01 -3.70
N THR A 105 2.54 3.44 -4.87
CA THR A 105 1.71 3.74 -6.04
C THR A 105 0.96 2.50 -6.54
N ALA A 106 1.61 1.34 -6.60
CA ALA A 106 0.94 0.10 -7.01
C ALA A 106 -0.20 -0.27 -6.05
N VAL A 107 0.00 -0.09 -4.74
CA VAL A 107 -1.06 -0.32 -3.75
C VAL A 107 -2.17 0.73 -3.89
N GLU A 108 -1.85 2.00 -4.12
CA GLU A 108 -2.84 3.06 -4.36
C GLU A 108 -3.74 2.73 -5.55
N GLU A 109 -3.16 2.30 -6.68
CA GLU A 109 -3.91 1.84 -7.84
C GLU A 109 -4.81 0.63 -7.50
N GLN A 110 -4.26 -0.34 -6.77
CA GLN A 110 -5.03 -1.52 -6.36
C GLN A 110 -6.21 -1.18 -5.44
N LEU A 111 -6.03 -0.22 -4.51
CA LEU A 111 -7.09 0.27 -3.65
C LEU A 111 -8.21 0.95 -4.45
N ASN A 112 -7.85 1.72 -5.48
CA ASN A 112 -8.83 2.35 -6.39
C ASN A 112 -9.64 1.30 -7.15
N GLU A 113 -9.02 0.21 -7.60
CA GLU A 113 -9.75 -0.91 -8.20
C GLU A 113 -10.68 -1.61 -7.20
N ILE A 114 -10.24 -1.77 -5.94
CA ILE A 114 -11.04 -2.42 -4.90
C ILE A 114 -12.28 -1.59 -4.56
N VAL A 115 -12.16 -0.27 -4.39
CA VAL A 115 -13.34 0.58 -4.10
C VAL A 115 -14.37 0.52 -5.24
N ASP A 116 -13.92 0.47 -6.49
CA ASP A 116 -14.78 0.28 -7.67
C ASP A 116 -15.46 -1.11 -7.70
N GLN A 117 -14.75 -2.15 -7.27
CA GLN A 117 -15.33 -3.49 -7.16
C GLN A 117 -16.36 -3.60 -6.03
N ILE A 118 -16.10 -2.98 -4.88
CA ILE A 118 -17.04 -2.95 -3.74
C ILE A 118 -18.37 -2.32 -4.17
N LYS A 119 -18.33 -1.26 -4.98
CA LYS A 119 -19.53 -0.69 -5.61
C LYS A 119 -20.30 -1.75 -6.39
N THR A 120 -19.62 -2.43 -7.32
CA THR A 120 -20.26 -3.42 -8.21
C THR A 120 -20.94 -4.54 -7.41
N ARG A 121 -20.26 -5.08 -6.39
CA ARG A 121 -20.81 -6.14 -5.52
C ARG A 121 -22.07 -5.67 -4.79
N ARG A 122 -22.05 -4.46 -4.21
CA ARG A 122 -23.20 -3.91 -3.47
C ARG A 122 -24.42 -3.62 -4.35
N GLU A 123 -24.20 -3.11 -5.56
CA GLU A 123 -25.29 -2.88 -6.52
C GLU A 123 -25.97 -4.19 -6.94
N GLU A 124 -25.19 -5.26 -7.11
CA GLU A 124 -25.70 -6.60 -7.43
C GLU A 124 -26.48 -7.22 -6.27
N GLU A 125 -25.97 -7.13 -5.03
CA GLU A 125 -26.66 -7.62 -3.84
C GLU A 125 -28.00 -6.91 -3.58
N ASN A 126 -28.04 -5.59 -3.79
CA ASN A 126 -29.28 -4.82 -3.63
C ASN A 126 -30.34 -5.26 -4.65
N LYS A 127 -29.96 -5.44 -5.92
CA LYS A 127 -30.87 -5.92 -6.98
C LYS A 127 -31.40 -7.33 -6.74
N LEU A 128 -30.61 -8.20 -6.10
CA LEU A 128 -31.05 -9.56 -5.76
C LEU A 128 -32.08 -9.55 -4.63
N LYS A 129 -31.85 -8.76 -3.58
CA LYS A 129 -32.79 -8.62 -2.46
C LYS A 129 -34.13 -8.01 -2.88
N GLU A 130 -34.12 -7.07 -3.82
CA GLU A 130 -35.35 -6.50 -4.40
C GLU A 130 -36.19 -7.53 -5.17
N LYS A 131 -35.54 -8.51 -5.83
CA LYS A 131 -36.23 -9.56 -6.60
C LYS A 131 -36.77 -10.70 -5.76
N GLU A 132 -36.18 -10.95 -4.58
CA GLU A 132 -36.65 -12.00 -3.65
C GLU A 132 -37.74 -11.51 -2.68
N GLY A 133 -37.97 -10.19 -2.63
CA GLY A 133 -38.99 -9.55 -1.79
C GLY A 133 -40.36 -9.34 -2.46
N GLU A 134 -40.52 -9.71 -3.74
CA GLU A 134 -41.74 -9.56 -4.55
C GLU A 134 -42.35 -10.94 -4.89
#